data_AF-A0AAV0MF55-F1
#
_entry.id   AF-A0AAV0MF55-F1
#
_cell.length_a   1.000
_cell.length_b   1.000
_cell.length_c   1.000
_cell.angle_alpha   90.00
_cell.angle_beta   90.00
_cell.angle_gamma   90.00
#
_symmetry.space_group_name_H-M   'P 1'
#
loop_
_entity.id
_entity.type
_entity.pdbx_description
1 polymer ?
#
loop_
_entity_poly.entity_id
_entity_poly.type
_entity_poly.pdbx_seq_one_letter_code
_entity_poly.pdbx_strand_id
1 'polypeptide(L)' 'MVSPDTDSPTMVTGTSSYNYSNNSSFQRKFVGVVKSKIDELISKKLDLDVTMASCNTFRIVDLGCAIGPNTFFNVQDIIQ' A
#
# COMPACT_ATOMS: atom_id res chain seq x y z
N MET A 1 -17.59 -24.52 23.68
CA MET A 1 -16.19 -24.64 23.21
C MET A 1 -16.08 -23.78 21.98
N VAL A 2 -15.51 -22.58 22.10
CA VAL A 2 -15.25 -21.68 20.96
C VAL A 2 -13.94 -22.16 20.32
N SER A 3 -13.92 -22.31 19.00
CA SER A 3 -12.72 -22.66 18.23
C SER A 3 -11.60 -21.63 18.48
N PRO A 4 -10.32 -22.01 18.47
CA PRO A 4 -9.25 -21.03 18.56
C PRO A 4 -9.27 -20.22 17.27
N ASP A 5 -9.78 -18.99 17.33
CA ASP A 5 -9.56 -18.00 16.30
C ASP A 5 -8.04 -17.87 16.14
N THR A 6 -7.51 -18.33 15.00
CA THR A 6 -6.13 -18.07 14.64
C THR A 6 -6.04 -16.59 14.30
N ASP A 7 -5.65 -15.77 15.28
CA ASP A 7 -5.40 -14.35 15.08
C ASP A 7 -4.44 -14.15 13.89
N SER A 8 -4.83 -13.30 12.95
CA SER A 8 -3.93 -12.89 11.87
C SER A 8 -2.82 -12.02 12.46
N PRO A 9 -1.54 -12.30 12.17
CA PRO A 9 -0.45 -11.48 12.68
C PRO A 9 -0.55 -10.05 12.14
N THR A 10 -0.54 -9.06 13.03
CA THR A 10 -0.61 -7.62 12.69
C THR A 10 0.65 -6.88 13.12
N MET A 11 0.87 -5.69 12.56
CA MET A 11 2.01 -4.85 12.94
C MET A 11 1.77 -4.17 14.29
N VAL A 12 2.84 -3.99 15.07
CA VAL A 12 2.79 -3.36 16.40
C VAL A 12 2.19 -1.95 16.31
N THR A 13 1.12 -1.71 17.07
CA THR A 13 0.36 -0.45 17.10
C THR A 13 0.67 0.39 18.36
N GLY A 14 0.08 1.58 18.46
CA GLY A 14 0.18 2.46 19.64
C GLY A 14 1.19 3.60 19.51
N THR A 15 1.47 4.28 20.62
CA THR A 15 2.31 5.50 20.69
C THR A 15 3.72 5.24 21.20
N SER A 16 4.08 3.99 21.47
CA SER A 16 5.42 3.63 21.97
C SER A 16 6.49 3.84 20.89
N SER A 17 7.75 3.96 21.31
CA SER A 17 8.89 4.02 20.39
C SER A 17 9.05 2.76 19.53
N TYR A 18 8.43 1.65 19.91
CA TYR A 18 8.50 0.35 19.24
C TYR A 18 7.35 0.10 18.25
N ASN A 19 6.45 1.07 18.05
CA ASN A 19 5.39 0.92 17.07
C ASN A 19 5.93 0.83 15.64
N TYR A 20 5.14 0.26 14.73
CA TYR A 20 5.56 0.07 13.34
C TYR A 20 5.77 1.39 12.59
N SER A 21 4.95 2.41 12.83
CA SER A 21 5.08 3.72 12.19
C SER A 21 6.48 4.32 12.37
N ASN A 22 7.10 4.11 13.54
CA ASN A 22 8.43 4.61 13.87
C ASN A 22 9.58 3.69 13.43
N ASN A 23 9.29 2.41 13.14
CA ASN A 23 10.31 1.38 12.86
C ASN A 23 10.18 0.74 11.46
N SER A 24 9.41 1.36 10.56
CA SER A 24 9.12 0.84 9.21
C SER A 24 9.95 1.48 8.09
N SER A 25 11.11 2.05 8.43
CA SER A 25 11.97 2.78 7.48
C SER A 25 12.50 1.89 6.36
N PHE A 26 12.71 0.61 6.62
CA PHE A 26 13.15 -0.35 5.61
C PHE A 26 12.07 -0.59 4.55
N GLN A 27 10.84 -0.88 4.99
CA GLN A 27 9.68 -1.03 4.11
C GLN A 27 9.46 0.23 3.28
N ARG A 28 9.61 1.40 3.90
CA ARG A 28 9.49 2.68 3.18
C ARG A 28 10.54 2.85 2.08
N LYS A 29 11.80 2.51 2.34
CA LYS A 29 12.86 2.62 1.32
C LYS A 29 12.62 1.65 0.16
N PHE A 30 12.09 0.48 0.44
CA PHE A 30 11.82 -0.54 -0.59
C PHE A 30 10.77 -0.08 -1.61
N VAL A 31 9.77 0.70 -1.18
CA VAL A 31 8.75 1.28 -2.07
C VAL A 31 9.38 2.10 -3.19
N GLY A 32 10.36 2.94 -2.88
CA GLY A 32 11.06 3.75 -3.89
C GLY A 32 11.80 2.90 -4.94
N VAL A 33 12.29 1.71 -4.57
CA VAL A 33 12.91 0.76 -5.51
C VAL A 33 11.85 0.15 -6.43
N VAL A 34 10.70 -0.21 -5.87
CA VAL A 34 9.62 -0.89 -6.61
C VAL A 34 8.81 0.10 -7.46
N LYS A 35 8.80 1.39 -7.14
CA LYS A 35 8.04 2.44 -7.84
C LYS A 35 8.21 2.36 -9.36
N SER A 36 9.45 2.37 -9.84
CA SER A 36 9.75 2.29 -11.28
C SER A 36 9.10 1.09 -11.98
N LYS A 37 8.97 -0.04 -11.29
CA LYS A 37 8.36 -1.27 -11.81
C LYS A 37 6.84 -1.20 -11.78
N ILE A 38 6.25 -0.51 -10.80
CA ILE A 38 4.81 -0.25 -10.75
C ILE A 38 4.43 0.65 -11.93
N ASP A 39 5.17 1.74 -12.14
CA ASP A 39 4.94 2.69 -13.24
C ASP A 39 5.01 1.97 -14.59
N GLU A 40 6.05 1.16 -14.79
CA GLU A 40 6.21 0.35 -16.00
C GLU A 40 5.02 -0.59 -16.23
N LEU A 41 4.55 -1.27 -15.18
CA LEU A 41 3.43 -2.20 -15.28
C LEU A 41 2.11 -1.49 -15.54
N ILE A 42 1.88 -0.35 -14.90
CA ILE A 42 0.69 0.49 -15.15
C ILE A 42 0.68 0.91 -16.61
N SER A 43 1.77 1.51 -17.12
CA SER A 43 1.82 1.93 -18.54
C SER A 43 1.66 0.77 -19.53
N LYS A 44 2.11 -0.44 -19.18
CA LYS A 44 2.01 -1.60 -20.08
C LYS A 44 0.69 -2.36 -20.01
N LYS A 45 0.00 -2.33 -18.87
CA LYS A 45 -1.15 -3.21 -18.60
C LYS A 45 -2.45 -2.46 -18.40
N LEU A 46 -2.39 -1.19 -18.01
CA LEU A 46 -3.56 -0.35 -17.81
C LEU A 46 -3.74 0.57 -19.03
N ASP A 47 -4.77 0.30 -19.81
CA ASP A 47 -5.21 1.21 -20.87
C ASP A 47 -6.03 2.34 -20.24
N LEU A 48 -5.34 3.45 -19.94
CA LEU A 48 -5.94 4.60 -19.29
C LEU A 48 -6.97 5.29 -20.18
N ASP A 49 -6.78 5.31 -21.51
CA ASP A 49 -7.70 5.98 -22.43
C ASP A 49 -9.05 5.25 -22.45
N VAL A 50 -9.03 3.92 -22.55
CA VAL A 50 -10.24 3.09 -22.48
C VAL A 50 -10.88 3.15 -21.08
N THR A 51 -10.06 3.14 -20.03
CA THR A 51 -10.55 3.18 -18.65
C THR A 51 -11.24 4.51 -18.33
N MET A 52 -10.63 5.64 -18.73
CA MET A 52 -11.17 6.97 -18.46
C MET A 52 -12.34 7.33 -19.40
N ALA A 53 -12.38 6.79 -20.61
CA ALA A 53 -13.51 6.98 -21.52
C ALA A 53 -14.78 6.26 -21.02
N SER A 54 -14.63 5.16 -20.27
CA SER A 54 -15.74 4.34 -19.76
C SER A 54 -16.12 4.65 -18.30
N CYS A 55 -15.22 5.26 -17.52
CA CYS A 55 -15.44 5.56 -16.11
C CYS A 55 -14.67 6.81 -15.67
N ASN A 56 -15.36 7.74 -14.99
CA ASN A 56 -14.73 8.94 -14.43
C ASN A 56 -14.01 8.69 -13.09
N THR A 57 -13.89 7.44 -12.64
CA THR A 57 -13.33 7.10 -11.33
C THR A 57 -12.35 5.94 -11.43
N PHE A 58 -11.10 6.22 -11.07
CA PHE A 58 -10.07 5.21 -10.88
C PHE A 58 -9.95 4.85 -9.40
N ARG A 59 -9.97 3.55 -9.06
CA ARG A 59 -9.95 3.06 -7.67
C ARG A 59 -8.63 2.36 -7.37
N ILE A 60 -7.98 2.75 -6.29
CA ILE A 60 -6.71 2.18 -5.81
C ILE A 60 -6.96 1.57 -4.43
N VAL A 61 -6.36 0.41 -4.16
CA VAL A 61 -6.40 -0.25 -2.86
C VAL A 61 -5.00 -0.71 -2.46
N ASP A 62 -4.61 -0.45 -1.22
CA ASP A 62 -3.35 -0.90 -0.61
C ASP A 62 -3.65 -2.09 0.33
N LEU A 63 -3.36 -3.30 -0.15
CA LEU A 63 -3.63 -4.54 0.60
C LEU A 63 -2.48 -4.83 1.57
N GLY A 64 -2.79 -4.87 2.86
CA GLY A 64 -1.76 -4.99 3.91
C GLY A 64 -1.14 -3.64 4.29
N CYS A 65 -1.94 -2.56 4.27
CA CYS A 65 -1.53 -1.18 4.52
C CYS A 65 -0.87 -0.89 5.89
N ALA A 66 -0.96 -1.85 6.83
CA ALA A 66 -0.47 -1.73 8.21
C ALA A 66 -0.97 -0.44 8.89
N ILE A 67 -0.21 0.09 9.85
CA ILE A 67 -0.47 1.38 10.50
C ILE A 67 0.61 2.40 10.14
N GLY A 68 0.28 3.68 10.22
CA GLY A 68 1.23 4.75 9.96
C GLY A 68 1.28 5.16 8.50
N PRO A 69 2.27 5.98 8.12
CA PRO A 69 2.10 6.83 6.97
C PRO A 69 2.46 6.15 5.64
N ASN A 70 3.07 4.96 5.67
CA ASN A 70 3.54 4.25 4.47
C ASN A 70 2.42 4.04 3.43
N THR A 71 1.20 3.71 3.87
CA THR A 71 0.07 3.53 2.95
C THR A 71 -0.24 4.80 2.14
N PHE A 72 -0.21 5.98 2.76
CA PHE A 72 -0.44 7.24 2.05
C PHE A 72 0.64 7.51 1.02
N PHE A 73 1.89 7.19 1.33
CA PHE A 73 2.99 7.35 0.40
C PHE A 73 2.91 6.37 -0.77
N ASN A 74 2.57 5.10 -0.51
CA ASN A 74 2.37 4.09 -1.55
C ASN A 74 1.28 4.52 -2.54
N VAL A 75 0.12 4.96 -2.03
CA VAL A 75 -0.98 5.43 -2.87
C VAL A 75 -0.60 6.71 -3.61
N GLN A 76 0.08 7.63 -2.95
CA GLN A 76 0.54 8.87 -3.57
C GLN A 76 1.53 8.61 -4.71
N ASP A 77 2.43 7.64 -4.54
CA ASP A 77 3.41 7.24 -5.55
C ASP A 77 2.77 6.64 -6.81
N ILE A 78 1.56 6.07 -6.72
CA ILE A 78 0.79 5.57 -7.87
C ILE A 78 0.04 6.69 -8.61
N ILE A 79 -0.35 7.74 -7.89
CA ILE A 79 -1.17 8.85 -8.44
C ILE A 79 -0.32 9.92 -9.12
N GLN A 80 0.96 10.05 -8.75
CA GLN A 80 1.91 11.03 -9.30
C GLN A 80 2.70 10.48 -10.47
#